data_AF-A0A8I0ZPY9-F1
#
_entry.id   AF-A0A8I0ZPY9-F1
#
_cell.length_a   1.000
_cell.length_b   1.000
_cell.length_c   1.000
_cell.angle_alpha   90.00
_cell.angle_beta   90.00
_cell.angle_gamma   90.00
#
_symmetry.space_group_name_H-M   'P 1'
#
loop_
_entity.id
_entity.type
_entity.pdbx_description
1 polymer ?
#
loop_
_entity_poly.entity_id
_entity_poly.type
_entity_poly.pdbx_seq_one_letter_code
_entity_poly.pdbx_strand_id
1 'polypeptide(L)'
;MPDHSHHRVTPGWQHRGSCRGADIEMFFSPDGESRSARAQRERAAKQICQACPVLAECRAHALTATEAYGIWGGMSETERTRHTRRTRVTARHCNITTAGRATHHHRFTRSRT
;
A
#
# COMPACT_ATOMS: atom_id res chain seq x y z
N MET A 1 -20.47 -14.58 -35.66
CA MET A 1 -19.67 -13.36 -35.40
C MET A 1 -19.41 -13.31 -33.90
N PRO A 2 -18.17 -13.43 -33.40
CA PRO A 2 -17.91 -13.31 -31.98
C PRO A 2 -17.95 -11.83 -31.58
N ASP A 3 -18.79 -11.53 -30.61
CA ASP A 3 -18.99 -10.23 -30.01
C ASP A 3 -17.79 -9.86 -29.12
N HIS A 4 -17.04 -8.82 -29.50
CA HIS A 4 -15.86 -8.33 -28.78
C HIS A 4 -16.24 -7.42 -27.59
N SER A 5 -17.28 -7.76 -26.81
CA SER A 5 -17.75 -6.97 -25.66
C SER A 5 -16.93 -7.17 -24.38
N HIS A 6 -15.61 -7.33 -24.51
CA HIS A 6 -14.68 -7.24 -23.39
C HIS A 6 -13.96 -5.89 -23.38
N HIS A 7 -14.70 -4.78 -23.45
CA HIS A 7 -14.14 -3.50 -23.02
C HIS A 7 -14.10 -3.52 -21.49
N ARG A 8 -13.04 -4.11 -20.93
CA ARG A 8 -12.64 -3.85 -19.55
C ARG A 8 -12.51 -2.33 -19.43
N VAL A 9 -13.38 -1.70 -18.65
CA VAL A 9 -13.25 -0.29 -18.29
C VAL A 9 -11.99 -0.21 -17.43
N THR A 10 -10.87 0.15 -18.05
CA THR A 10 -9.65 0.45 -17.32
C THR A 10 -9.94 1.66 -16.45
N PRO A 11 -9.68 1.62 -15.14
CA PRO A 11 -9.97 2.74 -14.26
C PRO A 11 -9.23 4.00 -14.75
N GLY A 12 -9.98 5.01 -15.20
CA GLY A 12 -9.43 6.19 -15.89
C GLY A 12 -8.52 7.08 -15.04
N TRP A 13 -8.29 6.74 -13.77
CA TRP A 13 -7.40 7.47 -12.87
C TRP A 13 -5.96 7.56 -13.41
N GLN A 14 -5.50 6.54 -14.15
CA GLN A 14 -4.17 6.51 -14.76
C GLN A 14 -3.94 7.70 -15.71
N HIS A 15 -5.00 8.19 -16.37
CA HIS A 15 -4.92 9.34 -17.27
C HIS A 15 -4.76 10.68 -16.54
N ARG A 16 -5.14 10.73 -15.26
CA ARG A 16 -5.05 11.93 -14.41
C ARG A 16 -3.75 11.99 -13.60
N GLY A 17 -2.82 11.05 -13.83
CA GLY A 17 -1.55 11.00 -13.13
C GLY A 17 -0.59 12.11 -13.57
N SER A 18 -0.09 12.89 -12.62
CA SER A 18 0.91 13.95 -12.87
C SER A 18 2.23 13.41 -13.44
N CYS A 19 2.49 12.10 -13.30
CA CYS A 19 3.67 11.45 -13.85
C CYS A 19 3.65 11.29 -15.38
N ARG A 20 2.51 11.46 -16.07
CA ARG A 20 2.39 11.21 -17.53
C ARG A 20 3.24 12.11 -18.42
N GLY A 21 3.72 13.25 -17.91
CA GLY A 21 4.60 14.17 -18.64
C GLY A 21 6.06 14.13 -18.17
N ALA A 22 6.38 13.26 -17.22
CA ALA A 22 7.72 13.11 -16.68
C ALA A 22 8.42 11.90 -17.30
N ASP A 23 9.76 11.89 -17.23
CA ASP A 23 10.58 10.81 -17.75
C ASP A 23 10.29 9.49 -17.02
N ILE A 24 10.19 8.39 -17.76
CA ILE A 24 9.98 7.04 -17.21
C ILE A 24 11.15 6.63 -16.31
N GLU A 25 12.38 7.05 -16.64
CA GLU A 25 13.57 6.69 -15.87
C GLU A 25 13.51 7.29 -14.46
N MET A 26 12.79 8.41 -14.30
CA MET A 26 12.59 9.02 -13.00
C MET A 26 11.84 8.12 -12.03
N PHE A 27 10.91 7.30 -12.53
CA PHE A 27 10.10 6.40 -11.72
C PHE A 27 10.68 4.98 -11.68
N PHE A 28 11.37 4.55 -12.73
CA PHE A 28 11.93 3.21 -12.88
C PHE A 28 13.45 3.28 -13.03
N SER A 29 14.19 2.71 -12.07
CA SER A 29 15.66 2.80 -12.03
C SER A 29 16.29 2.09 -13.24
N PRO A 30 17.32 2.69 -13.87
CA PRO A 30 18.17 1.98 -14.82
C PRO A 30 19.10 0.98 -14.09
N ASP A 31 19.57 -0.04 -14.81
CA ASP A 31 20.51 -1.02 -14.27
C ASP A 31 21.85 -0.35 -13.92
N GLY A 32 22.43 -0.71 -12.77
CA GLY A 32 23.75 -0.21 -12.35
C GLY A 32 23.76 1.18 -11.70
N GLU A 33 22.60 1.75 -11.35
CA GLU A 33 22.51 3.05 -10.65
C GLU A 33 23.20 3.02 -9.26
N SER A 34 23.98 4.04 -8.94
CA SER A 34 24.59 4.18 -7.61
C SER A 34 23.53 4.46 -6.53
N ARG A 35 23.80 4.05 -5.29
CA ARG A 35 22.86 4.24 -4.16
C ARG A 35 22.46 5.71 -3.94
N SER A 36 23.40 6.64 -4.14
CA SER A 36 23.15 8.08 -3.98
C SER A 36 22.28 8.64 -5.10
N ALA A 37 22.56 8.26 -6.35
CA ALA A 37 21.73 8.63 -7.51
C ALA A 37 20.30 8.11 -7.33
N ARG A 38 20.15 6.83 -6.94
CA ARG A 38 18.86 6.23 -6.62
C ARG A 38 18.11 7.04 -5.58
N ALA A 39 18.74 7.38 -4.46
CA ALA A 39 18.10 8.14 -3.39
C ALA A 39 17.64 9.54 -3.85
N GLN A 40 18.40 10.21 -4.70
CA GLN A 40 18.03 11.53 -5.25
C GLN A 40 16.83 11.40 -6.19
N ARG A 41 16.87 10.43 -7.11
CA ARG A 41 15.79 10.16 -8.06
C ARG A 41 14.50 9.76 -7.37
N GLU A 42 14.57 8.84 -6.39
CA GLU A 42 13.40 8.44 -5.60
C GLU A 42 12.78 9.65 -4.87
N ARG A 43 13.58 10.56 -4.31
CA ARG A 43 13.05 11.79 -3.70
C ARG A 43 12.35 12.68 -4.73
N ALA A 44 12.98 12.90 -5.88
CA ALA A 44 12.42 13.74 -6.93
C ALA A 44 11.09 13.16 -7.47
N ALA A 45 11.04 11.86 -7.74
CA ALA A 45 9.82 11.17 -8.15
C ALA A 45 8.71 11.27 -7.08
N LYS A 46 9.06 11.12 -5.80
CA LYS A 46 8.12 11.28 -4.69
C LYS A 46 7.53 12.69 -4.62
N GLN A 47 8.30 13.74 -4.91
CA GLN A 47 7.78 15.11 -4.96
C GLN A 47 6.67 15.25 -6.01
N ILE A 48 6.86 14.68 -7.19
CA ILE A 48 5.82 14.66 -8.25
C ILE A 48 4.58 13.91 -7.76
N CYS A 49 4.77 12.76 -7.11
CA CYS A 49 3.66 11.98 -6.59
C CYS A 49 2.85 12.75 -5.53
N GLN A 50 3.47 13.55 -4.67
CA GLN A 50 2.77 14.25 -3.57
C GLN A 50 1.71 15.24 -4.05
N ALA A 51 1.92 15.87 -5.21
CA ALA A 51 0.94 16.76 -5.83
C ALA A 51 -0.08 16.04 -6.74
N CYS A 52 0.04 14.72 -6.90
CA CYS A 52 -0.74 13.96 -7.85
C CYS A 52 -2.18 13.71 -7.33
N PRO A 53 -3.23 14.05 -8.10
CA PRO A 53 -4.62 13.93 -7.65
C PRO A 53 -5.10 12.48 -7.50
N VAL A 54 -4.37 11.52 -8.06
CA VAL A 54 -4.68 10.07 -8.04
C VAL A 54 -3.69 9.28 -7.19
N LEU A 55 -3.00 9.95 -6.25
CA LEU A 55 -2.00 9.33 -5.39
C LEU A 55 -2.56 8.14 -4.61
N ALA A 56 -3.79 8.26 -4.09
CA ALA A 56 -4.42 7.21 -3.29
C ALA A 56 -4.74 5.97 -4.13
N GLU A 57 -5.38 6.16 -5.29
CA GLU A 57 -5.72 5.10 -6.23
C GLU A 57 -4.47 4.41 -6.79
N CYS A 58 -3.46 5.20 -7.17
CA CYS A 58 -2.18 4.68 -7.65
C CYS A 58 -1.48 3.82 -6.58
N ARG A 59 -1.48 4.29 -5.32
CA ARG A 59 -0.90 3.54 -4.19
C ARG A 59 -1.67 2.26 -3.92
N ALA A 60 -3.00 2.31 -3.89
CA ALA A 60 -3.83 1.14 -3.67
C ALA A 60 -3.58 0.09 -4.76
N HIS A 61 -3.54 0.52 -6.02
CA HIS A 61 -3.24 -0.37 -7.14
C HIS A 61 -1.87 -1.05 -6.99
N ALA A 62 -0.81 -0.28 -6.70
CA ALA A 62 0.53 -0.82 -6.54
C ALA A 62 0.70 -1.78 -5.35
N LEU A 63 -0.11 -1.62 -4.29
CA LEU A 63 -0.16 -2.56 -3.17
C LEU A 63 -0.92 -3.84 -3.53
N THR A 64 -1.97 -3.76 -4.36
CA THR A 64 -2.74 -4.93 -4.81
C THR A 64 -2.02 -5.75 -5.88
N ALA A 65 -1.42 -5.08 -6.87
CA ALA A 65 -0.72 -5.72 -7.98
C ALA A 65 0.67 -6.25 -7.60
N THR A 66 1.20 -5.84 -6.44
CA THR A 66 2.54 -6.20 -5.98
C THR A 66 3.62 -5.85 -7.01
N GLU A 67 3.53 -4.64 -7.58
CA GLU A 67 4.49 -4.18 -8.60
C GLU A 67 5.92 -4.28 -8.07
N ALA A 68 6.80 -5.01 -8.77
CA ALA A 68 8.11 -5.34 -8.21
C ALA A 68 9.06 -4.13 -8.15
N TYR A 69 8.90 -3.15 -9.04
CA TYR A 69 9.88 -2.08 -9.22
C TYR A 69 9.27 -0.69 -9.32
N GLY A 70 10.11 0.32 -9.11
CA GLY A 70 9.80 1.73 -9.30
C GLY A 70 9.02 2.42 -8.17
N ILE A 71 8.76 3.71 -8.39
CA ILE A 71 8.00 4.58 -7.48
C ILE A 71 6.52 4.58 -7.89
N TRP A 72 5.65 4.20 -6.95
CA TRP A 72 4.20 4.16 -7.15
C TRP A 72 3.47 4.85 -6.02
N GLY A 73 2.54 5.76 -6.33
CA GLY A 73 1.73 6.46 -5.31
C GLY A 73 2.58 7.11 -4.21
N GLY A 74 3.77 7.62 -4.55
CA GLY A 74 4.73 8.21 -3.61
C GLY A 74 5.48 7.22 -2.72
N MET A 75 5.49 5.93 -3.05
CA MET A 75 6.23 4.89 -2.31
C MET A 75 7.24 4.19 -3.22
N SER A 76 8.46 3.98 -2.71
CA SER A 76 9.42 3.08 -3.33
C SER A 76 9.09 1.61 -3.05
N GLU A 77 9.68 0.71 -3.83
CA GLU A 77 9.62 -0.74 -3.62
C GLU A 77 9.87 -1.14 -2.16
N THR A 78 10.93 -0.59 -1.56
CA THR A 78 11.32 -0.90 -0.17
C THR A 78 10.25 -0.41 0.82
N GLU A 79 9.67 0.76 0.57
CA GLU A 79 8.58 1.30 1.40
C GLU A 79 7.29 0.48 1.26
N ARG A 80 6.94 0.05 0.05
CA ARG A 80 5.78 -0.82 -0.20
C ARG A 80 5.95 -2.18 0.49
N THR A 81 7.14 -2.78 0.38
CA THR A 81 7.47 -4.02 1.08
C THR A 81 7.35 -3.85 2.60
N ARG A 82 7.86 -2.74 3.16
CA ARG A 82 7.73 -2.42 4.58
C ARG A 82 6.27 -2.20 5.00
N HIS A 83 5.47 -1.53 4.17
CA HIS A 83 4.06 -1.29 4.41
C HIS A 83 3.28 -2.61 4.50
N THR A 84 3.41 -3.48 3.50
CA THR A 84 2.75 -4.79 3.46
C THR A 84 3.17 -5.71 4.61
N ARG A 85 4.45 -5.66 5.03
CA ARG A 85 4.91 -6.41 6.22
C ARG A 85 4.24 -5.91 7.50
N ARG A 86 4.16 -4.58 7.69
CA ARG A 86 3.53 -3.97 8.89
C ARG A 86 2.04 -4.30 8.98
N THR A 87 1.29 -4.17 7.89
CA THR A 87 -0.15 -4.46 7.88
C THR A 87 -0.46 -5.93 8.20
N ARG A 88 0.38 -6.85 7.73
CA ARG A 88 0.27 -8.29 8.08
C ARG A 88 0.56 -8.57 9.55
N VAL A 89 1.55 -7.90 10.14
CA VAL A 89 1.89 -8.06 11.56
C VAL A 89 0.78 -7.50 12.45
N THR A 90 0.21 -6.34 12.13
CA THR A 90 -0.90 -5.76 12.91
C THR A 90 -2.15 -6.63 12.85
N ALA A 91 -2.48 -7.22 11.69
CA ALA A 91 -3.58 -8.16 11.57
C ALA A 91 -3.38 -9.42 12.43
N ARG A 92 -2.13 -9.88 12.56
CA ARG A 92 -1.72 -11.02 13.40
C ARG A 92 -1.67 -10.75 14.90
N HIS A 93 -1.84 -9.51 15.36
CA HIS A 93 -1.84 -9.17 16.79
C HIS A 93 -3.24 -8.90 17.34
N CYS A 94 -4.26 -8.73 16.49
CA CYS A 94 -5.65 -8.54 16.92
C CYS A 94 -6.37 -9.85 17.26
N ASN A 95 -5.86 -11.00 16.80
CA ASN A 95 -6.47 -12.31 16.99
C ASN A 95 -6.03 -13.02 18.28
N ILE A 96 -5.15 -12.43 19.09
CA ILE A 96 -4.58 -13.06 20.31
C ILE A 96 -5.22 -12.56 21.61
N THR A 97 -5.92 -11.41 21.59
CA THR A 97 -6.39 -10.74 22.83
C THR A 97 -7.87 -10.98 23.15
N THR A 98 -8.68 -11.56 22.23
CA THR A 98 -10.14 -11.71 22.42
C THR A 98 -10.56 -13.06 23.04
N ALA A 99 -9.62 -13.92 23.45
CA ALA A 99 -9.94 -15.26 23.98
C ALA A 99 -9.62 -15.45 25.48
N GLY A 100 -9.66 -14.39 26.30
CA GLY A 100 -9.21 -14.50 27.70
C GLY A 100 -9.86 -13.55 28.69
N ARG A 101 -11.16 -13.73 28.98
CA ARG A 101 -11.72 -13.49 30.34
C ARG A 101 -13.15 -14.01 30.47
N ALA A 102 -13.27 -15.28 30.84
CA ALA A 102 -14.49 -15.83 31.44
C ALA A 102 -14.11 -16.52 32.75
N THR A 103 -13.80 -15.72 33.77
CA THR A 103 -13.76 -16.18 35.16
C THR A 103 -14.00 -14.99 36.07
N HIS A 104 -15.28 -14.74 36.38
CA HIS A 104 -15.63 -14.10 37.65
C HIS A 104 -16.33 -15.15 38.50
N HIS A 105 -15.54 -15.81 39.35
CA HIS A 105 -16.03 -16.44 40.56
C HIS A 105 -16.48 -15.32 41.51
N HIS A 106 -17.76 -15.29 41.88
CA HIS A 106 -18.17 -14.68 43.15
C HIS A 106 -18.83 -15.74 44.03
N ARG A 107 -18.08 -16.07 45.08
CA ARG A 107 -18.38 -17.00 46.16
C ARG A 107 -19.09 -16.22 47.27
N PHE A 108 -20.19 -16.76 47.83
CA PHE A 108 -20.73 -16.56 49.20
C PHE A 108 -21.05 -15.10 49.65
N THR A 109 -22.20 -14.80 50.28
CA THR A 109 -22.54 -15.14 51.68
C THR A 109 -24.04 -14.91 52.01
N ARG A 110 -24.64 -15.89 52.71
CA ARG A 110 -25.57 -15.83 53.87
C ARG A 110 -26.62 -14.69 54.08
N SER A 111 -27.87 -15.17 54.31
CA SER A 111 -28.79 -14.89 55.45
C SER A 111 -29.89 -13.80 55.36
N ARG A 112 -31.04 -14.18 55.96
CA ARG A 112 -32.28 -13.46 56.35
C ARG A 112 -33.37 -13.42 55.26
N THR A 113 -34.60 -13.90 55.52
CA THR A 113 -35.42 -13.76 56.74
C THR A 113 -36.30 -14.99 56.94
#